data_AF-A0A0C2SSJ3-F1
#
_entry.id   AF-A0A0C2SSJ3-F1
#
_cell.length_a   1.000
_cell.length_b   1.000
_cell.length_c   1.000
_cell.angle_alpha   90.00
_cell.angle_beta   90.00
_cell.angle_gamma   90.00
#
_symmetry.space_group_name_H-M   'P 1'
#
loop_
_entity.id
_entity.type
_entity.pdbx_description
1 polymer ?
#
loop_
_entity_poly.entity_id
_entity_poly.type
_entity_poly.pdbx_seq_one_letter_code
_entity_poly.pdbx_strand_id
1 'polypeptide(L)'
;RYRTTRVHLMSLANYLHKAGWDDTIRPLLDGDIRAPDEEDSPSEGRRTFTWIWKAGSVGRSDSIAQEVLRIEWCKARARAHRWQEECLLLNEEMRRVLQFFDSEVFRWKELASADGSQDYDTTDIQEGRKAYVHRQANIRVAMRDLCSQKWQGVSDKLILAGDFKDEETGLVEFSPI
;
A
#
# COMPACT_ATOMS: atom_id res chain seq x y z
N ARG A 1 33.47 -0.92 -22.40
CA ARG A 1 34.43 -1.97 -21.96
C ARG A 1 33.76 -3.34 -21.87
N TYR A 2 32.70 -3.52 -21.07
CA TYR A 2 31.95 -4.79 -20.97
C TYR A 2 31.47 -5.37 -22.31
N ARG A 3 30.83 -4.54 -23.16
CA ARG A 3 30.33 -4.97 -24.48
C ARG A 3 31.44 -5.58 -25.34
N THR A 4 32.59 -4.93 -25.39
CA THR A 4 33.78 -5.39 -26.13
C THR A 4 34.33 -6.69 -25.56
N THR A 5 34.49 -6.79 -24.24
CA THR A 5 35.00 -8.01 -23.60
C THR A 5 34.07 -9.20 -23.81
N ARG A 6 32.75 -8.98 -23.81
CA ARG A 6 31.77 -10.04 -24.06
C ARG A 6 31.84 -10.57 -25.50
N VAL A 7 32.07 -9.71 -26.48
CA VAL A 7 32.28 -10.13 -27.89
C VAL A 7 33.52 -11.04 -28.00
N HIS A 8 34.63 -10.68 -27.35
CA HIS A 8 35.80 -11.55 -27.30
C HIS A 8 35.54 -12.86 -26.54
N LEU A 9 34.73 -12.82 -25.49
CA LEU A 9 34.34 -14.02 -24.74
C LEU A 9 33.48 -14.96 -25.59
N MET A 10 32.56 -14.43 -26.42
CA MET A 10 31.81 -15.23 -27.39
C MET A 10 32.74 -15.93 -28.39
N SER A 11 33.71 -15.21 -28.96
CA SER A 11 34.63 -15.81 -29.94
C SER A 11 35.51 -16.89 -29.31
N LEU A 12 36.03 -16.64 -28.10
CA LEU A 12 36.83 -17.61 -27.36
C LEU A 12 36.02 -18.82 -26.89
N ALA A 13 34.79 -18.64 -26.43
CA ALA A 13 33.94 -19.72 -25.96
C ALA A 13 33.55 -20.68 -27.10
N ASN A 14 33.32 -20.14 -28.31
CA ASN A 14 33.10 -20.96 -29.50
C ASN A 14 34.33 -21.81 -29.84
N TYR A 15 35.53 -21.23 -29.73
CA TYR A 15 36.78 -21.94 -29.97
C TYR A 15 37.08 -23.00 -28.89
N LEU A 16 36.74 -22.71 -27.64
CA LEU A 16 36.99 -23.59 -26.48
C LEU A 16 35.83 -24.57 -26.20
N HIS A 17 34.78 -24.58 -27.03
CA HIS A 17 33.55 -25.36 -26.85
C HIS A 17 32.93 -25.23 -25.46
N LYS A 18 32.99 -24.03 -24.86
CA LYS A 18 32.38 -23.75 -23.55
C LYS A 18 30.97 -23.18 -23.71
N ALA A 19 29.98 -23.87 -23.14
CA ALA A 19 28.58 -23.45 -23.11
C ALA A 19 28.14 -23.04 -21.69
N GLY A 20 26.98 -22.37 -21.56
CA GLY A 20 26.36 -22.01 -20.27
C GLY A 20 26.86 -20.72 -19.59
N TRP A 21 27.96 -20.13 -20.07
CA TRP A 21 28.44 -18.84 -19.57
C TRP A 21 27.54 -17.66 -19.98
N ASP A 22 26.77 -17.81 -21.06
CA ASP A 22 25.87 -16.77 -21.58
C ASP A 22 24.63 -16.55 -20.70
N ASP A 23 24.20 -17.57 -19.94
CA ASP A 23 23.08 -17.46 -19.01
C ASP A 23 23.37 -16.53 -17.83
N THR A 24 24.65 -16.49 -17.42
CA THR A 24 25.17 -15.65 -16.33
C THR A 24 25.69 -14.31 -16.83
N ILE A 25 26.29 -14.26 -18.02
CA ILE A 25 26.91 -13.06 -18.61
C ILE A 25 26.09 -12.62 -19.84
N ARG A 26 24.89 -12.11 -19.58
CA ARG A 26 23.93 -11.69 -20.60
C ARG A 26 24.37 -10.42 -21.35
N PRO A 27 23.82 -10.15 -22.54
CA PRO A 27 24.09 -8.91 -23.25
C PRO A 27 23.63 -7.68 -22.43
N LEU A 28 24.48 -6.65 -22.37
CA LEU A 28 24.21 -5.40 -21.66
C LEU A 28 23.55 -4.38 -22.59
N LEU A 29 22.22 -4.30 -22.55
CA LEU A 29 21.44 -3.31 -23.29
C LEU A 29 21.49 -1.95 -22.59
N ASP A 30 21.27 -0.85 -23.33
CA ASP A 30 21.28 0.50 -22.73
C ASP A 30 20.18 0.64 -21.65
N GLY A 31 19.05 -0.02 -21.83
CA GLY A 31 17.97 -0.06 -20.83
C GLY A 31 18.27 -0.88 -19.57
N ASP A 32 19.37 -1.64 -19.54
CA ASP A 32 19.80 -2.40 -18.36
C ASP A 32 20.66 -1.56 -17.40
N ILE A 33 21.29 -0.48 -17.91
CA ILE A 33 22.15 0.44 -17.16
C ILE A 33 21.26 1.46 -16.45
N ARG A 34 20.51 0.98 -15.48
CA ARG A 34 19.64 1.80 -14.64
C ARG A 34 19.82 1.41 -13.20
N ALA A 35 19.89 2.42 -12.35
CA ALA A 35 20.03 2.19 -10.93
C ALA A 35 18.76 1.52 -10.36
N PRO A 36 18.87 0.76 -9.26
CA PRO A 36 17.73 0.10 -8.64
C PRO A 36 16.74 1.08 -8.01
N ASP A 37 17.10 2.37 -7.93
CA ASP A 37 16.36 3.49 -7.35
C ASP A 37 15.90 4.55 -8.37
N GLU A 38 16.38 4.56 -9.62
CA GLU A 38 15.90 5.49 -10.67
C GLU A 38 14.36 5.61 -10.75
N GLU A 39 13.85 6.83 -10.62
CA GLU A 39 12.43 7.18 -10.39
C GLU A 39 11.54 7.05 -11.65
N ASP A 40 12.11 6.73 -12.81
CA ASP A 40 11.40 6.74 -14.11
C ASP A 40 10.50 5.51 -14.36
N SER A 41 10.20 4.70 -13.34
CA SER A 41 9.23 3.60 -13.47
C SER A 41 7.83 4.00 -12.98
N PRO A 42 6.76 3.71 -13.76
CA PRO A 42 5.40 3.98 -13.32
C PRO A 42 5.03 2.98 -12.22
N SER A 43 5.08 3.44 -10.97
CA SER A 43 4.80 2.69 -9.73
C SER A 43 5.89 1.74 -9.27
N GLU A 44 6.39 1.97 -8.05
CA GLU A 44 7.34 1.10 -7.34
C GLU A 44 6.88 -0.37 -7.27
N GLY A 45 5.56 -0.62 -7.24
CA GLY A 45 4.98 -1.97 -7.11
C GLY A 45 5.14 -2.87 -8.34
N ARG A 46 5.53 -2.33 -9.50
CA ARG A 46 5.77 -3.09 -10.74
C ARG A 46 7.24 -3.07 -11.17
N ARG A 47 8.12 -2.54 -10.33
CA ARG A 47 9.53 -2.40 -10.66
C ARG A 47 10.19 -3.76 -10.73
N THR A 48 10.67 -4.14 -11.90
CA THR A 48 11.48 -5.34 -12.09
C THR A 48 12.94 -4.94 -12.19
N PHE A 49 13.79 -5.43 -11.28
CA PHE A 49 15.24 -5.25 -11.40
C PHE A 49 15.77 -5.84 -12.72
N THR A 50 16.70 -5.13 -13.36
CA THR A 50 17.42 -5.63 -14.54
C THR A 50 18.29 -6.82 -14.12
N TRP A 51 18.66 -7.66 -15.10
CA TRP A 51 19.36 -8.92 -14.79
C TRP A 51 20.71 -8.72 -14.09
N ILE A 52 21.34 -7.55 -14.27
CA ILE A 52 22.60 -7.16 -13.63
C ILE A 52 22.46 -7.13 -12.10
N TRP A 53 21.30 -6.71 -11.60
CA TRP A 53 20.97 -6.67 -10.18
C TRP A 53 20.41 -8.00 -9.65
N LYS A 54 20.04 -8.93 -10.55
CA LYS A 54 19.53 -10.27 -10.19
C LYS A 54 20.63 -11.33 -10.16
N ALA A 55 21.71 -11.14 -10.91
CA ALA A 55 22.83 -12.07 -10.93
C ALA A 55 23.70 -11.84 -9.68
N GLY A 56 23.65 -12.78 -8.73
CA GLY A 56 24.62 -12.84 -7.63
C GLY A 56 26.03 -12.78 -8.19
N SER A 57 26.82 -11.81 -7.73
CA SER A 57 28.09 -11.47 -8.36
C SER A 57 29.01 -12.69 -8.42
N VAL A 58 29.31 -13.18 -9.62
CA VAL A 58 30.35 -14.19 -9.81
C VAL A 58 31.69 -13.49 -9.61
N GLY A 59 32.18 -13.54 -8.37
CA GLY A 59 33.54 -13.16 -8.01
C GLY A 59 33.74 -11.67 -7.72
N ARG A 60 33.89 -11.39 -6.41
CA ARG A 60 34.76 -10.34 -5.84
C ARG A 60 34.17 -8.95 -5.54
N SER A 61 32.84 -8.77 -5.54
CA SER A 61 32.21 -7.64 -4.80
C SER A 61 30.86 -8.04 -4.20
N ASP A 62 30.89 -9.13 -3.45
CA ASP A 62 29.72 -9.66 -2.75
C ASP A 62 29.16 -8.64 -1.74
N SER A 63 30.01 -7.76 -1.17
CA SER A 63 29.60 -6.78 -0.16
C SER A 63 28.66 -5.70 -0.70
N ILE A 64 28.93 -5.13 -1.86
CA ILE A 64 28.10 -4.05 -2.44
C ILE A 64 26.76 -4.62 -2.92
N ALA A 65 26.78 -5.78 -3.57
CA ALA A 65 25.55 -6.45 -3.99
C ALA A 65 24.68 -6.85 -2.80
N GLN A 66 25.27 -7.39 -1.73
CA GLN A 66 24.57 -7.70 -0.48
C GLN A 66 24.05 -6.44 0.21
N GLU A 67 24.79 -5.33 0.21
CA GLU A 67 24.36 -4.06 0.78
C GLU A 67 23.16 -3.48 0.02
N VAL A 68 23.19 -3.47 -1.31
CA VAL A 68 22.05 -3.05 -2.14
C VAL A 68 20.82 -3.92 -1.87
N LEU A 69 20.98 -5.25 -1.79
CA LEU A 69 19.88 -6.15 -1.46
C LEU A 69 19.31 -5.90 -0.05
N ARG A 70 20.17 -5.64 0.95
CA ARG A 70 19.73 -5.29 2.31
C ARG A 70 18.95 -3.96 2.32
N ILE A 71 19.42 -2.95 1.59
CA ILE A 71 18.73 -1.66 1.47
C ILE A 71 17.35 -1.87 0.82
N GLU A 72 17.28 -2.60 -0.28
CA GLU A 72 16.01 -2.87 -0.97
C GLU A 72 15.06 -3.73 -0.12
N TRP A 73 15.58 -4.69 0.65
CA TRP A 73 14.78 -5.44 1.61
C TRP A 73 14.23 -4.53 2.72
N CYS A 74 15.07 -3.67 3.31
CA CYS A 74 14.63 -2.70 4.31
C CYS A 74 13.55 -1.75 3.77
N LYS A 75 13.70 -1.25 2.53
CA LYS A 75 12.69 -0.43 1.86
C LYS A 75 11.38 -1.20 1.64
N ALA A 76 11.46 -2.42 1.13
CA ALA A 76 10.30 -3.27 0.91
C ALA A 76 9.56 -3.59 2.22
N ARG A 77 10.30 -3.93 3.28
CA ARG A 77 9.77 -4.17 4.61
C ARG A 77 9.13 -2.93 5.22
N ALA A 78 9.79 -1.78 5.14
CA ALA A 78 9.22 -0.51 5.61
C ALA A 78 7.90 -0.15 4.87
N ARG A 79 7.80 -0.50 3.58
CA ARG A 79 6.55 -0.34 2.81
C ARG A 79 5.48 -1.33 3.25
N ALA A 80 5.84 -2.58 3.51
CA ALA A 80 4.92 -3.58 4.04
C ALA A 80 4.33 -3.16 5.39
N HIS A 81 5.16 -2.67 6.33
CA HIS A 81 4.69 -2.13 7.61
C HIS A 81 3.77 -0.93 7.44
N ARG A 82 4.14 0.05 6.60
CA ARG A 82 3.24 1.18 6.32
C ARG A 82 1.90 0.75 5.73
N TRP A 83 1.91 -0.24 4.82
CA TRP A 83 0.68 -0.79 4.26
C TRP A 83 -0.19 -1.48 5.33
N GLN A 84 0.42 -2.21 6.28
CA GLN A 84 -0.29 -2.79 7.42
C GLN A 84 -0.95 -1.70 8.28
N GLU A 85 -0.21 -0.64 8.61
CA GLU A 85 -0.74 0.51 9.35
C GLU A 85 -1.92 1.16 8.61
N GLU A 86 -1.78 1.40 7.31
CA GLU A 86 -2.85 1.96 6.46
C GLU A 86 -4.10 1.07 6.46
N CYS A 87 -3.95 -0.27 6.42
CA CYS A 87 -5.08 -1.19 6.50
C CYS A 87 -5.83 -1.08 7.83
N LEU A 88 -5.09 -0.98 8.95
CA LEU A 88 -5.69 -0.82 10.28
C LEU A 88 -6.37 0.54 10.44
N LEU A 89 -5.72 1.61 9.98
CA LEU A 89 -6.28 2.96 9.98
C LEU A 89 -7.55 3.05 9.14
N LEU A 90 -7.55 2.47 7.93
CA LEU A 90 -8.72 2.47 7.06
C LEU A 90 -9.90 1.75 7.70
N ASN A 91 -9.66 0.61 8.37
CA ASN A 91 -10.71 -0.11 9.08
C ASN A 91 -11.30 0.74 10.23
N GLU A 92 -10.45 1.44 10.98
CA GLU A 92 -10.91 2.34 12.04
C GLU A 92 -11.66 3.55 11.48
N GLU A 93 -11.23 4.13 10.36
CA GLU A 93 -11.95 5.22 9.69
C GLU A 93 -13.31 4.78 9.17
N MET A 94 -13.43 3.58 8.61
CA MET A 94 -14.72 2.99 8.23
C MET A 94 -15.66 2.90 9.45
N ARG A 95 -15.16 2.43 10.59
CA ARG A 95 -15.92 2.38 11.84
C ARG A 95 -16.36 3.78 12.30
N ARG A 96 -15.46 4.76 12.27
CA ARG A 96 -15.72 6.16 12.66
C ARG A 96 -16.77 6.82 11.78
N VAL A 97 -16.74 6.58 10.46
CA VAL A 97 -17.73 7.15 9.54
C VAL A 97 -19.14 6.65 9.87
N LEU A 98 -19.32 5.37 10.19
CA LEU A 98 -20.62 4.85 10.62
C LEU A 98 -21.08 5.52 11.94
N GLN A 99 -20.17 5.64 12.91
CA GLN A 99 -20.45 6.30 14.18
C GLN A 99 -20.79 7.79 14.01
N PHE A 100 -20.12 8.47 13.07
CA PHE A 100 -20.41 9.85 12.73
C PHE A 100 -21.84 10.00 12.20
N PHE A 101 -22.27 9.13 11.27
CA PHE A 101 -23.66 9.16 10.79
C PHE A 101 -24.67 8.87 11.91
N ASP A 102 -24.38 7.93 12.81
CA ASP A 102 -25.25 7.65 13.97
C ASP A 102 -25.39 8.89 14.87
N SER A 103 -24.29 9.60 15.13
CA SER A 103 -24.30 10.85 15.90
C SER A 103 -25.08 11.97 15.22
N GLU A 104 -24.95 12.10 13.89
CA GLU A 104 -25.74 13.06 13.09
C GLU A 104 -27.24 12.73 13.14
N VAL A 105 -27.61 11.46 12.97
CA VAL A 105 -29.01 11.02 13.06
C VAL A 105 -29.59 11.36 14.44
N PHE A 106 -28.83 11.10 15.51
CA PHE A 106 -29.23 11.45 16.87
C PHE A 106 -29.44 12.97 17.02
N ARG A 107 -28.49 13.78 16.56
CA ARG A 107 -28.58 15.25 16.58
C ARG A 107 -29.81 15.78 15.85
N TRP A 108 -30.13 15.22 14.67
CA TRP A 108 -31.34 15.60 13.95
C TRP A 108 -32.62 15.17 14.70
N LYS A 109 -32.64 13.98 15.32
CA LYS A 109 -33.81 13.53 16.11
C LYS A 109 -34.04 14.37 17.35
N GLU A 110 -32.99 14.81 18.03
CA GLU A 110 -33.09 15.76 19.15
C GLU A 110 -33.69 17.09 18.67
N LEU A 111 -33.23 17.60 17.52
CA LEU A 111 -33.75 18.84 16.95
C LEU A 111 -35.23 18.74 16.56
N ALA A 112 -35.72 17.56 16.14
CA ALA A 112 -37.14 17.35 15.87
C ALA A 112 -38.00 17.31 17.15
N SER A 113 -37.39 16.87 18.26
CA SER A 113 -38.06 16.70 19.56
C SER A 113 -38.05 17.99 20.38
N ALA A 114 -37.08 18.88 20.12
CA ALA A 114 -37.08 20.23 20.66
C ALA A 114 -38.20 21.03 19.99
N ASP A 115 -39.30 21.27 20.69
CA ASP A 115 -40.29 22.24 20.25
C ASP A 115 -39.59 23.60 20.13
N GLY A 116 -39.52 24.12 18.91
CA GLY A 116 -39.00 25.44 18.61
C GLY A 116 -39.92 26.47 19.25
N SER A 117 -39.68 26.78 20.52
CA SER A 117 -40.38 27.84 21.25
C SER A 117 -39.92 29.20 20.71
N GLN A 118 -40.44 29.56 19.54
CA GLN A 118 -40.54 30.96 19.14
C GLN A 118 -42.02 31.28 19.01
N ASP A 119 -42.51 32.18 19.86
CA ASP A 119 -43.89 32.68 19.98
C ASP A 119 -44.50 33.25 18.67
N TYR A 120 -43.75 33.21 17.55
CA TYR A 120 -44.12 33.82 16.26
C TYR A 120 -44.17 32.83 15.08
N ASP A 121 -43.87 31.54 15.26
CA ASP A 121 -43.94 30.57 14.16
C ASP A 121 -45.38 30.09 13.96
N THR A 122 -45.94 30.30 12.76
CA THR A 122 -47.20 29.69 12.31
C THR A 122 -47.08 28.16 12.34
N THR A 123 -48.17 27.46 12.63
CA THR A 123 -48.26 25.99 12.67
C THR A 123 -47.65 25.30 11.44
N ASP A 124 -47.89 25.85 10.25
CA ASP A 124 -47.36 25.32 8.98
C ASP A 124 -45.82 25.35 8.92
N ILE A 125 -45.20 26.38 9.51
CA ILE A 125 -43.73 26.53 9.57
C ILE A 125 -43.14 25.48 10.52
N GLN A 126 -43.81 25.23 11.64
CA GLN A 126 -43.39 24.21 12.60
C GLN A 126 -43.48 22.81 11.99
N GLU A 127 -44.56 22.51 11.26
CA GLU A 127 -44.73 21.25 10.55
C GLU A 127 -43.65 21.08 9.45
N GLY A 128 -43.40 22.13 8.66
CA GLY A 128 -42.34 22.13 7.65
C GLY A 128 -40.95 21.89 8.24
N ARG A 129 -40.64 22.51 9.38
CA ARG A 129 -39.39 22.28 10.13
C ARG A 129 -39.27 20.83 10.59
N LYS A 130 -40.32 20.28 11.21
CA LYS A 130 -40.35 18.87 11.65
C LYS A 130 -40.14 17.92 10.46
N ALA A 131 -40.86 18.13 9.36
CA ALA A 131 -40.72 17.34 8.13
C ALA A 131 -39.30 17.42 7.55
N TYR A 132 -38.69 18.61 7.51
CA TYR A 132 -37.33 18.79 7.01
C TYR A 132 -36.30 18.06 7.89
N VAL A 133 -36.40 18.18 9.21
CA VAL A 133 -35.49 17.51 10.15
C VAL A 133 -35.59 15.99 10.02
N HIS A 134 -36.80 15.44 9.93
CA HIS A 134 -36.99 14.00 9.68
C HIS A 134 -36.39 13.56 8.35
N ARG A 135 -36.55 14.37 7.29
CA ARG A 135 -35.90 14.10 6.00
C ARG A 135 -34.38 14.07 6.12
N GLN A 136 -33.77 15.02 6.84
CA GLN A 136 -32.32 15.05 7.05
C GLN A 136 -31.83 13.83 7.82
N ALA A 137 -32.53 13.43 8.89
CA ALA A 137 -32.22 12.20 9.62
C ALA A 137 -32.27 10.97 8.71
N ASN A 138 -33.31 10.84 7.87
CA ASN A 138 -33.46 9.72 6.95
C ASN A 138 -32.35 9.67 5.89
N ILE A 139 -31.90 10.82 5.36
CA ILE A 139 -30.78 10.87 4.42
C ILE A 139 -29.49 10.34 5.09
N ARG A 140 -29.23 10.70 6.34
CA ARG A 140 -28.05 10.24 7.08
C ARG A 140 -28.10 8.75 7.39
N VAL A 141 -29.27 8.22 7.73
CA VAL A 141 -29.49 6.76 7.85
C VAL A 141 -29.17 6.07 6.52
N ALA A 142 -29.72 6.55 5.41
CA ALA A 142 -29.47 5.96 4.10
C ALA A 142 -27.97 6.01 3.70
N MET A 143 -27.26 7.09 4.01
CA MET A 143 -25.81 7.19 3.78
C MET A 143 -25.03 6.17 4.61
N ARG A 144 -25.38 6.01 5.90
CA ARG A 144 -24.77 5.01 6.78
C ARG A 144 -24.98 3.59 6.25
N ASP A 145 -26.20 3.26 5.86
CA ASP A 145 -26.56 1.92 5.38
C ASP A 145 -25.83 1.61 4.07
N LEU A 146 -25.74 2.60 3.16
CA LEU A 146 -24.96 2.48 1.93
C LEU A 146 -23.48 2.23 2.22
N CYS A 147 -22.88 2.97 3.15
CA CYS A 147 -21.49 2.76 3.57
C CYS A 147 -21.31 1.36 4.15
N SER A 148 -22.16 0.94 5.08
CA SER A 148 -22.12 -0.38 5.71
C SER A 148 -22.22 -1.50 4.66
N GLN A 149 -23.12 -1.37 3.69
CA GLN A 149 -23.27 -2.33 2.60
C GLN A 149 -22.04 -2.38 1.69
N LYS A 150 -21.50 -1.22 1.30
CA LYS A 150 -20.28 -1.15 0.47
C LYS A 150 -19.05 -1.73 1.15
N TRP A 151 -19.01 -1.67 2.47
CA TRP A 151 -17.89 -2.11 3.30
C TRP A 151 -18.02 -3.54 3.79
N GLN A 152 -19.10 -4.23 3.43
CA GLN A 152 -19.32 -5.63 3.81
C GLN A 152 -18.17 -6.52 3.33
N GLY A 153 -17.53 -7.23 4.27
CA GLY A 153 -16.38 -8.11 4.01
C GLY A 153 -15.07 -7.40 3.64
N VAL A 154 -15.02 -6.06 3.68
CA VAL A 154 -13.77 -5.30 3.51
C VAL A 154 -13.00 -5.25 4.83
N SER A 155 -13.68 -4.99 5.95
CA SER A 155 -13.06 -4.97 7.28
C SER A 155 -12.33 -6.27 7.61
N ASP A 156 -12.92 -7.43 7.31
CA ASP A 156 -12.28 -8.73 7.56
C ASP A 156 -10.98 -8.88 6.76
N LYS A 157 -10.97 -8.42 5.50
CA LYS A 157 -9.77 -8.44 4.64
C LYS A 157 -8.69 -7.48 5.14
N LEU A 158 -9.08 -6.29 5.62
CA LEU A 158 -8.15 -5.30 6.14
C LEU A 158 -7.52 -5.76 7.47
N ILE A 159 -8.31 -6.39 8.34
CA ILE A 159 -7.79 -6.97 9.59
C ILE A 159 -6.80 -8.10 9.27
N LEU A 160 -7.16 -9.02 8.37
CA LEU A 160 -6.24 -10.09 7.95
C LEU A 160 -4.95 -9.55 7.30
N ALA A 161 -5.02 -8.44 6.57
CA ALA A 161 -3.85 -7.80 5.98
C ALA A 161 -2.99 -7.07 7.02
N GLY A 162 -3.62 -6.51 8.06
CA GLY A 162 -2.94 -5.82 9.17
C GLY A 162 -2.32 -6.76 10.21
N ASP A 163 -2.88 -7.95 10.40
CA ASP A 163 -2.44 -8.95 11.39
C ASP A 163 -1.24 -9.81 10.94
N PHE A 164 -0.59 -9.44 9.83
CA PHE A 164 0.61 -10.14 9.36
C PHE A 164 1.77 -9.88 10.33
N LYS A 165 1.86 -10.74 11.35
CA LYS A 165 2.96 -10.76 12.32
C LYS A 165 4.22 -11.27 11.63
N ASP A 166 5.25 -10.44 11.62
CA ASP A 166 6.61 -10.89 11.32
C ASP A 166 7.01 -11.90 12.42
N GLU A 167 6.85 -13.21 12.16
CA GLU A 167 7.32 -14.27 13.06
C GLU A 167 8.86 -14.29 13.22
N GLU A 168 9.59 -13.39 12.56
CA GLU A 168 11.05 -13.28 12.62
C GLU A 168 11.59 -12.31 13.69
N THR A 169 10.80 -11.90 14.68
CA THR A 169 11.35 -11.22 15.88
C THR A 169 12.04 -12.20 16.86
N GLY A 170 12.20 -13.47 16.47
CA GLY A 170 12.79 -14.52 17.31
C GLY A 170 14.31 -14.65 17.32
N LEU A 171 15.06 -14.23 16.30
CA LEU A 171 16.53 -14.47 16.28
C LEU A 171 17.26 -13.52 15.31
N VAL A 172 17.76 -12.37 15.79
CA VAL A 172 19.15 -11.93 15.56
C VAL A 172 19.51 -10.93 16.68
N GLU A 173 20.04 -11.42 17.79
CA GLU A 173 20.96 -10.60 18.60
C GLU A 173 22.16 -10.29 17.71
N PHE A 174 22.23 -9.05 17.21
CA PHE A 174 23.46 -8.52 16.65
C PHE A 174 24.47 -8.34 17.80
N SER A 175 25.28 -9.37 18.02
CA SER A 175 26.46 -9.27 18.88
C SER A 175 27.51 -8.40 18.16
N PRO A 176 28.00 -7.31 18.77
CA PRO A 176 29.00 -6.45 18.15
C PRO A 176 30.40 -7.09 18.26
N ILE A 177 31.15 -7.08 17.16
CA ILE A 177 32.61 -7.17 17.17
C ILE A 177 33.16 -5.75 17.10
#